data_AF-A0A971TC36-F1
#
_entry.id   AF-A0A971TC36-F1
#
_cell.length_a   1.000
_cell.length_b   1.000
_cell.length_c   1.000
_cell.angle_alpha   90.00
_cell.angle_beta   90.00
_cell.angle_gamma   90.00
#
_symmetry.space_group_name_H-M   'P 1'
#
loop_
_entity.id
_entity.type
_entity.pdbx_description
1 polymer ?
#
loop_
_entity_poly.entity_id
_entity_poly.type
_entity_poly.pdbx_seq_one_letter_code
_entity_poly.pdbx_strand_id
1 'polypeptide(L)'
;MSAPTPHTTVELRRGAYHDSVSLMQVSRQVAATNGIIAAQVAMATELNVEVLTGMGFAVPAEAGANDLVIALHAESPEAIEAGRAAVEEALAGLRSAGRGGTGMGEAPPPRTIGSAARAGGANLALISVPGQHAVTEAFDAIDAGLSVMLFSDNVSVEDEIRLKDAARAADVLVMGPDCGTALVGGVALGFANVVTEGNVGLVAASGTGAQQVMCLLDAAGVGVSHCLGVGGRDLKSAVAGRATRQALAALADDPQTSSVIVVSKPPDPAVLTDIESFA
;
A
#
# COMPACT_ATOMS: atom_id res chain seq x y z
N MET A 1 0.91 -44.61 -18.53
CA MET A 1 2.28 -44.11 -18.34
C MET A 1 2.18 -42.90 -17.43
N SER A 2 2.77 -42.92 -16.23
CA SER A 2 2.85 -41.71 -15.41
C SER A 2 3.59 -40.64 -16.20
N ALA A 3 3.06 -39.42 -16.22
CA ALA A 3 3.80 -38.27 -16.71
C ALA A 3 5.12 -38.17 -15.91
N PRO A 4 6.26 -37.83 -16.54
CA PRO A 4 7.50 -37.62 -15.83
C PRO A 4 7.31 -36.57 -14.74
N THR A 5 7.84 -36.83 -13.55
CA THR A 5 7.80 -35.86 -12.44
C THR A 5 8.61 -34.63 -12.87
N PRO A 6 8.02 -33.42 -12.84
CA PRO A 6 8.74 -32.22 -13.25
C PRO A 6 9.93 -31.97 -12.33
N HIS A 7 10.97 -31.35 -12.87
CA HIS A 7 12.07 -30.83 -12.06
C HIS A 7 11.57 -29.58 -11.35
N THR A 8 11.69 -29.53 -10.02
CA THR A 8 11.15 -28.45 -9.19
C THR A 8 12.27 -27.74 -8.44
N THR A 9 12.26 -26.42 -8.43
CA THR A 9 13.08 -25.59 -7.53
C THR A 9 12.20 -24.55 -6.83
N VAL A 10 12.51 -24.28 -5.57
CA VAL A 10 11.99 -23.14 -4.81
C VAL A 10 13.18 -22.45 -4.17
N GLU A 11 13.37 -21.17 -4.49
CA GLU A 11 14.42 -20.32 -3.96
C GLU A 11 13.80 -19.17 -3.18
N LEU A 12 14.34 -18.90 -1.98
CA LEU A 12 13.93 -17.79 -1.13
C LEU A 12 15.04 -16.73 -1.11
N ARG A 13 14.71 -15.49 -1.46
CA ARG A 13 15.62 -14.33 -1.40
C ARG A 13 15.14 -13.32 -0.40
N ARG A 14 15.99 -13.04 0.59
CA ARG A 14 15.74 -12.05 1.63
C ARG A 14 16.18 -10.66 1.17
N GLY A 15 15.42 -9.63 1.56
CA GLY A 15 15.77 -8.22 1.29
C GLY A 15 15.65 -7.80 -0.17
N ALA A 16 15.02 -8.61 -1.03
CA ALA A 16 14.74 -8.29 -2.41
C ALA A 16 13.23 -8.00 -2.58
N TYR A 17 12.81 -6.77 -2.26
CA TYR A 17 11.42 -6.37 -2.44
C TYR A 17 11.15 -5.87 -3.86
N HIS A 18 10.03 -6.33 -4.43
CA HIS A 18 9.49 -5.88 -5.70
C HIS A 18 7.97 -5.82 -5.59
N ASP A 19 7.32 -4.88 -6.28
CA ASP A 19 5.87 -4.80 -6.29
C ASP A 19 5.22 -5.97 -7.05
N SER A 20 3.98 -6.29 -6.70
CA SER A 20 3.27 -7.44 -7.27
C SER A 20 3.10 -7.37 -8.79
N VAL A 21 2.94 -6.18 -9.37
CA VAL A 21 2.74 -6.02 -10.82
C VAL A 21 4.04 -6.37 -11.56
N SER A 22 5.15 -5.83 -11.09
CA SER A 22 6.49 -6.16 -11.58
C SER A 22 6.75 -7.67 -11.48
N LEU A 23 6.44 -8.28 -10.34
CA LEU A 23 6.65 -9.73 -10.14
C LEU A 23 5.72 -10.61 -10.99
N MET A 24 4.49 -10.17 -11.27
CA MET A 24 3.59 -10.84 -12.23
C MET A 24 4.16 -10.78 -13.65
N GLN A 25 4.77 -9.66 -14.05
CA GLN A 25 5.43 -9.53 -15.35
C GLN A 25 6.64 -10.46 -15.44
N VAL A 26 7.47 -10.50 -14.38
CA VAL A 26 8.62 -11.43 -14.27
C VAL A 26 8.14 -12.87 -14.38
N SER A 27 7.13 -13.27 -13.60
CA SER A 27 6.56 -14.63 -13.64
C SER A 27 6.11 -15.03 -15.03
N ARG A 28 5.42 -14.13 -15.74
CA ARG A 28 4.97 -14.36 -17.12
C ARG A 28 6.11 -14.50 -18.11
N GLN A 29 7.15 -13.67 -17.99
CA GLN A 29 8.35 -13.74 -18.82
C GLN A 29 9.08 -15.07 -18.60
N VAL A 30 9.27 -15.47 -17.34
CA VAL A 30 9.97 -16.71 -16.99
C VAL A 30 9.17 -17.94 -17.45
N ALA A 31 7.84 -17.92 -17.31
CA ALA A 31 6.97 -18.98 -17.79
C ALA A 31 7.00 -19.16 -19.32
N ALA A 32 7.41 -18.14 -20.08
CA ALA A 32 7.60 -18.22 -21.53
C ALA A 32 8.96 -18.82 -21.95
N THR A 33 9.84 -19.14 -20.98
CA THR A 33 11.15 -19.76 -21.26
C THR A 33 10.95 -21.22 -21.68
N ASN A 34 11.63 -21.63 -22.75
CA ASN A 34 11.50 -22.99 -23.29
C ASN A 34 11.85 -24.05 -22.23
N GLY A 35 10.98 -25.06 -22.07
CA GLY A 35 11.13 -26.12 -21.08
C GLY A 35 10.65 -25.78 -19.66
N ILE A 36 10.16 -24.55 -19.41
CA ILE A 36 9.45 -24.22 -18.17
C ILE A 36 7.98 -24.65 -18.28
N ILE A 37 7.53 -25.45 -17.32
CA ILE A 37 6.16 -25.94 -17.20
C ILE A 37 5.32 -24.96 -16.39
N ALA A 38 5.88 -24.41 -15.30
CA ALA A 38 5.25 -23.40 -14.47
C ALA A 38 6.31 -22.52 -13.81
N ALA A 39 6.05 -21.23 -13.70
CA ALA A 39 6.90 -20.30 -12.97
C ALA A 39 6.03 -19.35 -12.14
N GLN A 40 6.43 -19.14 -10.89
CA GLN A 40 5.85 -18.15 -10.00
C GLN A 40 6.98 -17.44 -9.27
N VAL A 41 7.08 -16.13 -9.47
CA VAL A 41 7.97 -15.23 -8.76
C VAL A 41 7.09 -14.25 -7.99
N ALA A 42 7.11 -14.31 -6.67
CA ALA A 42 6.19 -13.55 -5.82
C ALA A 42 6.77 -13.28 -4.43
N MET A 43 6.30 -12.22 -3.77
CA MET A 43 6.53 -12.03 -2.34
C MET A 43 5.80 -13.13 -1.55
N ALA A 44 6.39 -13.64 -0.47
CA ALA A 44 5.85 -14.72 0.37
C ALA A 44 4.69 -14.26 1.29
N THR A 45 3.73 -13.50 0.76
CA THR A 45 2.48 -13.19 1.46
C THR A 45 1.64 -14.47 1.62
N GLU A 46 0.77 -14.52 2.63
CA GLU A 46 -0.08 -15.68 2.91
C GLU A 46 -0.83 -16.18 1.66
N LEU A 47 -1.48 -15.26 0.94
CA LEU A 47 -2.17 -15.55 -0.32
C LEU A 47 -1.24 -16.13 -1.39
N ASN A 48 -0.04 -15.58 -1.56
CA ASN A 48 0.91 -16.08 -2.55
C ASN A 48 1.47 -17.45 -2.16
N VAL A 49 1.67 -17.70 -0.86
CA VAL A 49 2.09 -19.01 -0.34
C VAL A 49 1.00 -20.06 -0.58
N GLU A 50 -0.27 -19.71 -0.39
CA GLU A 50 -1.41 -20.58 -0.75
C GLU A 50 -1.42 -20.90 -2.26
N VAL A 51 -1.25 -19.89 -3.11
CA VAL A 51 -1.17 -20.08 -4.57
C VAL A 51 0.00 -21.00 -4.95
N LEU A 52 1.20 -20.74 -4.42
CA LEU A 52 2.40 -21.56 -4.66
C LEU A 52 2.19 -23.01 -4.21
N THR A 53 1.59 -23.22 -3.04
CA THR A 53 1.28 -24.55 -2.51
C THR A 53 0.25 -25.26 -3.38
N GLY A 54 -0.78 -24.55 -3.86
CA GLY A 54 -1.76 -25.06 -4.81
C GLY A 54 -1.17 -25.45 -6.17
N MET A 55 -0.06 -24.84 -6.57
CA MET A 55 0.74 -25.20 -7.74
C MET A 55 1.71 -26.38 -7.49
N GLY A 56 1.73 -26.94 -6.28
CA GLY A 56 2.58 -28.07 -5.90
C GLY A 56 4.01 -27.68 -5.50
N PHE A 57 4.28 -26.41 -5.18
CA PHE A 57 5.56 -25.99 -4.63
C PHE A 57 5.61 -26.13 -3.11
N ALA A 58 6.76 -26.54 -2.58
CA ALA A 58 7.03 -26.54 -1.15
C ALA A 58 7.75 -25.24 -0.76
N VAL A 59 7.01 -24.27 -0.24
CA VAL A 59 7.58 -23.00 0.24
C VAL A 59 8.19 -23.19 1.64
N PRO A 60 9.42 -22.70 1.91
CA PRO A 60 10.04 -22.78 3.24
C PRO A 60 9.16 -22.13 4.32
N ALA A 61 9.03 -22.77 5.48
CA ALA A 61 8.16 -22.30 6.57
C ALA A 61 8.66 -21.00 7.22
N GLU A 62 9.95 -20.69 7.07
CA GLU A 62 10.59 -19.47 7.53
C GLU A 62 10.42 -18.26 6.59
N ALA A 63 9.73 -18.43 5.45
CA ALA A 63 9.48 -17.34 4.51
C ALA A 63 8.53 -16.31 5.12
N GLY A 64 8.98 -15.05 5.20
CA GLY A 64 8.14 -13.94 5.61
C GLY A 64 7.49 -13.24 4.42
N ALA A 65 6.45 -12.43 4.68
CA ALA A 65 5.75 -11.64 3.66
C ALA A 65 6.67 -10.71 2.83
N ASN A 66 7.86 -10.39 3.35
CA ASN A 66 8.85 -9.53 2.71
C ASN A 66 9.97 -10.30 1.98
N ASP A 67 9.88 -11.63 1.92
CA ASP A 67 10.84 -12.45 1.18
C ASP A 67 10.33 -12.77 -0.22
N LEU A 68 11.23 -12.76 -1.20
CA LEU A 68 10.91 -13.11 -2.58
C LEU A 68 11.05 -14.62 -2.77
N VAL A 69 10.00 -15.27 -3.25
CA VAL A 69 9.99 -16.69 -3.61
C VAL A 69 10.05 -16.81 -5.13
N ILE A 70 11.00 -17.61 -5.62
CA ILE A 70 11.14 -17.99 -7.03
C ILE A 70 10.90 -19.49 -7.11
N ALA A 71 9.77 -19.89 -7.71
CA ALA A 71 9.35 -21.28 -7.80
C ALA A 71 9.16 -21.69 -9.28
N LEU A 72 9.89 -22.72 -9.71
CA LEU A 72 9.89 -23.20 -11.10
C LEU A 72 9.66 -24.71 -11.16
N HIS A 73 8.76 -25.11 -12.06
CA HIS A 73 8.64 -26.48 -12.57
C HIS A 73 9.15 -26.51 -14.00
N ALA A 74 10.00 -27.47 -14.35
CA ALA A 74 10.59 -27.58 -15.66
C ALA A 74 10.70 -29.03 -16.16
N GLU A 75 10.84 -29.19 -17.48
CA GLU A 75 10.96 -30.47 -18.15
C GLU A 75 12.34 -31.12 -17.92
N SER A 76 13.37 -30.33 -17.64
CA SER A 76 14.75 -30.81 -17.41
C SER A 76 15.53 -29.89 -16.45
N PRO A 77 16.67 -30.36 -15.90
CA PRO A 77 17.57 -29.52 -15.11
C PRO A 77 18.12 -28.32 -15.90
N GLU A 78 18.39 -28.48 -17.20
CA GLU A 78 18.87 -27.39 -18.07
C GLU A 78 17.81 -26.30 -18.22
N ALA A 79 16.53 -26.69 -18.30
CA ALA A 79 15.42 -25.75 -18.32
C ALA A 79 15.26 -24.99 -16.99
N ILE A 80 15.60 -25.59 -15.84
CA ILE A 80 15.67 -24.87 -14.56
C ILE A 80 16.72 -23.76 -14.59
N GLU A 81 17.92 -24.05 -15.10
CA GLU A 81 18.99 -23.05 -15.19
C GLU A 81 18.64 -21.94 -16.19
N ALA A 82 18.00 -22.28 -17.32
CA ALA A 82 17.46 -21.29 -18.25
C ALA A 82 16.39 -20.41 -17.60
N GLY A 83 15.47 -21.00 -16.81
CA GLY A 83 14.48 -20.27 -16.05
C GLY A 83 15.09 -19.34 -15.00
N ARG A 84 16.12 -19.78 -14.28
CA ARG A 84 16.86 -18.94 -13.32
C ARG A 84 17.55 -17.76 -14.00
N ALA A 85 18.20 -17.99 -15.14
CA ALA A 85 18.80 -16.91 -15.93
C ALA A 85 17.74 -15.90 -16.40
N ALA A 86 16.57 -16.37 -16.84
CA ALA A 86 15.46 -15.51 -17.23
C ALA A 86 14.91 -14.69 -16.04
N VAL A 87 14.89 -15.25 -14.82
CA VAL A 87 14.54 -14.52 -13.60
C VAL A 87 15.52 -13.38 -13.34
N GLU A 88 16.84 -13.65 -13.40
CA GLU A 88 17.87 -12.62 -13.20
C GLU A 88 17.75 -11.49 -14.22
N GLU A 89 17.59 -11.82 -15.50
CA GLU A 89 17.44 -10.85 -16.57
C GLU A 89 16.19 -9.98 -16.37
N ALA A 90 15.04 -10.62 -16.05
CA ALA A 90 13.79 -9.92 -15.82
C ALA A 90 13.87 -8.98 -14.60
N LEU A 91 14.44 -9.45 -13.48
CA LEU A 91 14.63 -8.63 -12.27
C LEU A 91 15.62 -7.49 -12.49
N ALA A 92 16.68 -7.70 -13.27
CA ALA A 92 17.62 -6.65 -13.66
C ALA A 92 16.95 -5.59 -14.56
N GLY A 93 16.08 -6.04 -15.49
CA GLY A 93 15.27 -5.18 -16.35
C GLY A 93 14.36 -4.23 -15.58
N LEU A 94 13.77 -4.67 -14.47
CA LEU A 94 12.98 -3.79 -13.59
C LEU A 94 13.81 -2.64 -13.01
N ARG A 95 15.08 -2.90 -12.64
CA ARG A 95 15.98 -1.89 -12.06
C ARG A 95 16.45 -0.86 -13.09
N SER A 96 16.57 -1.23 -14.37
CA SER A 96 16.95 -0.33 -15.46
C SER A 96 15.78 0.47 -16.02
N ALA A 97 14.56 -0.09 -16.04
CA ALA A 97 13.34 0.63 -16.43
C ALA A 97 13.02 1.80 -15.48
N GLY A 98 13.28 1.64 -14.17
CA GLY A 98 13.20 2.74 -13.19
C GLY A 98 14.28 3.83 -13.34
N ARG A 99 15.24 3.65 -14.27
CA ARG A 99 16.28 4.61 -14.64
C ARG A 99 16.06 5.16 -16.05
N GLY A 100 14.80 5.17 -16.52
CA GLY A 100 14.39 5.75 -17.79
C GLY A 100 15.05 7.11 -18.00
N GLY A 101 15.78 7.24 -19.11
CA GLY A 101 16.80 8.25 -19.33
C GLY A 101 16.30 9.67 -19.15
N THR A 102 16.87 10.38 -18.18
CA THR A 102 16.89 11.84 -18.19
C THR A 102 17.72 12.27 -19.39
N GLY A 103 17.20 13.19 -20.20
CA GLY A 103 17.98 13.80 -21.28
C GLY A 103 19.26 14.42 -20.72
N MET A 104 20.28 14.61 -21.56
CA MET A 104 21.50 15.33 -21.17
C MET A 104 21.13 16.73 -20.61
N GLY A 105 21.07 16.87 -19.29
CA GLY A 105 20.74 18.13 -18.60
C GLY A 105 19.67 18.04 -17.49
N GLU A 106 18.90 16.96 -17.39
CA GLU A 106 17.88 16.81 -16.33
C GLU A 106 18.47 16.24 -15.03
N ALA A 107 18.08 16.83 -13.89
CA ALA A 107 18.50 16.35 -12.58
C ALA A 107 18.00 14.90 -12.37
N PRO A 108 18.80 14.04 -11.72
CA PRO A 108 18.40 12.66 -11.48
C PRO A 108 17.10 12.61 -10.65
N PRO A 109 16.21 11.63 -10.89
CA PRO A 109 14.96 11.53 -10.17
C PRO A 109 15.21 11.41 -8.65
N PRO A 110 14.35 12.01 -7.81
CA PRO A 110 14.51 11.98 -6.37
C PRO A 110 14.47 10.54 -5.86
N ARG A 111 15.31 10.25 -4.86
CA ARG A 111 15.44 8.90 -4.27
C ARG A 111 14.90 8.79 -2.85
N THR A 112 14.48 9.92 -2.27
CA THR A 112 13.90 10.01 -0.92
C THR A 112 12.70 10.94 -0.98
N ILE A 113 11.72 10.72 -0.10
CA ILE A 113 10.53 11.58 -0.01
C ILE A 113 10.95 13.03 0.26
N GLY A 114 11.87 13.26 1.21
CA GLY A 114 12.35 14.61 1.50
C GLY A 114 12.98 15.30 0.27
N SER A 115 13.73 14.57 -0.58
CA SER A 115 14.26 15.15 -1.82
C SER A 115 13.17 15.46 -2.86
N ALA A 116 12.13 14.62 -2.95
CA ALA A 116 11.00 14.85 -3.84
C ALA A 116 10.16 16.06 -3.39
N ALA A 117 9.88 16.16 -2.09
CA ALA A 117 9.09 17.23 -1.48
C ALA A 117 9.69 18.61 -1.79
N ARG A 118 11.00 18.77 -1.56
CA ARG A 118 11.73 20.03 -1.81
C ARG A 118 11.75 20.43 -3.28
N ALA A 119 11.73 19.47 -4.19
CA ALA A 119 11.77 19.73 -5.63
C ALA A 119 10.39 20.08 -6.21
N GLY A 120 9.32 19.48 -5.66
CA GLY A 120 8.00 19.46 -6.30
C GLY A 120 6.90 20.27 -5.62
N GLY A 121 7.11 20.80 -4.41
CA GLY A 121 6.06 21.53 -3.67
C GLY A 121 4.85 20.66 -3.30
N ALA A 122 5.07 19.36 -3.15
CA ALA A 122 4.04 18.41 -2.72
C ALA A 122 3.56 18.74 -1.29
N ASN A 123 2.33 18.34 -0.96
CA ASN A 123 1.74 18.46 0.38
C ASN A 123 1.26 17.10 0.94
N LEU A 124 1.33 16.04 0.14
CA LEU A 124 0.90 14.69 0.50
C LEU A 124 1.85 13.63 -0.06
N ALA A 125 2.15 12.62 0.75
CA ALA A 125 2.90 11.42 0.35
C ALA A 125 2.01 10.18 0.47
N LEU A 126 1.92 9.38 -0.60
CA LEU A 126 1.32 8.04 -0.56
C LEU A 126 2.43 7.00 -0.42
N ILE A 127 2.37 6.21 0.67
CA ILE A 127 3.39 5.22 1.02
C ILE A 127 2.76 3.82 0.96
N SER A 128 3.30 2.99 0.07
CA SER A 128 2.86 1.61 -0.20
C SER A 128 4.01 0.60 -0.25
N VAL A 129 5.09 0.89 0.48
CA VAL A 129 6.25 -0.01 0.67
C VAL A 129 5.96 -1.06 1.76
N PRO A 130 6.78 -2.10 1.96
CA PRO A 130 6.62 -3.02 3.08
C PRO A 130 6.55 -2.33 4.45
N GLY A 131 5.71 -2.84 5.35
CA GLY A 131 5.48 -2.25 6.68
C GLY A 131 6.76 -1.96 7.47
N GLN A 132 7.78 -2.83 7.36
CA GLN A 132 9.09 -2.66 8.00
C GLN A 132 9.87 -1.41 7.55
N HIS A 133 9.56 -0.88 6.37
CA HIS A 133 10.16 0.33 5.81
C HIS A 133 9.22 1.53 5.86
N ALA A 134 7.90 1.28 5.89
CA ALA A 134 6.88 2.31 5.80
C ALA A 134 6.95 3.33 6.94
N VAL A 135 7.35 2.92 8.15
CA VAL A 135 7.51 3.82 9.31
C VAL A 135 8.58 4.88 9.05
N THR A 136 9.74 4.48 8.52
CA THR A 136 10.83 5.41 8.22
C THR A 136 10.43 6.40 7.15
N GLU A 137 9.84 5.93 6.06
CA GLU A 137 9.36 6.78 4.97
C GLU A 137 8.26 7.76 5.45
N ALA A 138 7.39 7.32 6.36
CA ALA A 138 6.35 8.18 6.92
C ALA A 138 6.93 9.28 7.82
N PHE A 139 7.94 8.99 8.65
CA PHE A 139 8.64 10.03 9.41
C PHE A 139 9.36 11.02 8.48
N ASP A 140 10.05 10.55 7.45
CA ASP A 140 10.69 11.41 6.45
C ASP A 140 9.68 12.35 5.76
N ALA A 141 8.46 11.87 5.51
CA ALA A 141 7.37 12.67 4.94
C ALA A 141 6.85 13.72 5.94
N ILE A 142 6.62 13.33 7.20
CA ILE A 142 6.17 14.23 8.27
C ILE A 142 7.20 15.34 8.51
N ASP A 143 8.48 15.00 8.59
CA ASP A 143 9.58 15.95 8.77
C ASP A 143 9.71 16.92 7.58
N ALA A 144 9.27 16.50 6.39
CA ALA A 144 9.18 17.33 5.20
C ALA A 144 7.91 18.18 5.13
N GLY A 145 7.03 18.13 6.15
CA GLY A 145 5.77 18.87 6.19
C GLY A 145 4.68 18.30 5.28
N LEU A 146 4.74 17.01 4.96
CA LEU A 146 3.74 16.34 4.13
C LEU A 146 2.73 15.60 5.00
N SER A 147 1.45 15.69 4.64
CA SER A 147 0.47 14.70 5.09
C SER A 147 0.76 13.35 4.45
N VAL A 148 0.41 12.26 5.10
CA VAL A 148 0.78 10.90 4.68
C VAL A 148 -0.49 10.06 4.52
N MET A 149 -0.65 9.43 3.37
CA MET A 149 -1.48 8.24 3.22
C MET A 149 -0.61 7.01 3.32
N LEU A 150 -0.68 6.33 4.46
CA LEU A 150 0.02 5.10 4.74
C LEU A 150 -0.86 3.92 4.33
N PHE A 151 -0.76 3.55 3.06
CA PHE A 151 -1.43 2.39 2.49
C PHE A 151 -0.86 1.08 3.05
N SER A 152 0.46 1.08 3.31
CA SER A 152 1.18 -0.06 3.88
C SER A 152 0.51 -0.65 5.12
N ASP A 153 0.45 -1.97 5.16
CA ASP A 153 0.02 -2.77 6.31
C ASP A 153 1.24 -3.19 7.16
N ASN A 154 1.03 -4.08 8.12
CA ASN A 154 2.09 -4.67 8.94
C ASN A 154 2.96 -3.65 9.73
N VAL A 155 2.38 -2.49 10.05
CA VAL A 155 2.95 -1.51 10.99
C VAL A 155 2.43 -1.79 12.41
N SER A 156 3.33 -1.74 13.38
CA SER A 156 3.02 -1.99 14.79
C SER A 156 2.06 -0.92 15.34
N VAL A 157 1.29 -1.26 16.37
CA VAL A 157 0.40 -0.27 17.04
C VAL A 157 1.21 0.86 17.66
N GLU A 158 2.38 0.55 18.23
CA GLU A 158 3.27 1.54 18.82
C GLU A 158 3.78 2.54 17.77
N ASP A 159 4.21 2.05 16.61
CA ASP A 159 4.68 2.93 15.53
C ASP A 159 3.54 3.75 14.94
N GLU A 160 2.34 3.19 14.79
CA GLU A 160 1.16 3.96 14.38
C GLU A 160 0.87 5.12 15.35
N ILE A 161 0.93 4.87 16.66
CA ILE A 161 0.75 5.91 17.67
C ILE A 161 1.83 6.98 17.51
N ARG A 162 3.10 6.58 17.40
CA ARG A 162 4.23 7.50 17.24
C ARG A 162 4.09 8.36 15.99
N LEU A 163 3.69 7.77 14.86
CA LEU A 163 3.47 8.48 13.60
C LEU A 163 2.34 9.49 13.73
N LYS A 164 1.19 9.10 14.30
CA LYS A 164 0.03 10.00 14.47
C LYS A 164 0.31 11.14 15.47
N ASP A 165 1.06 10.86 16.53
CA ASP A 165 1.47 11.89 17.50
C ASP A 165 2.49 12.87 16.88
N ALA A 166 3.44 12.38 16.08
CA ALA A 166 4.37 13.24 15.34
C ALA A 166 3.66 14.09 14.28
N ALA A 167 2.71 13.50 13.55
CA ALA A 167 1.90 14.21 12.55
C ALA A 167 1.12 15.37 13.19
N ARG A 168 0.48 15.13 14.34
CA ARG A 168 -0.18 16.18 15.11
C ARG A 168 0.79 17.29 15.53
N ALA A 169 2.00 16.96 15.96
CA ALA A 169 3.00 17.95 16.35
C ALA A 169 3.51 18.80 15.18
N ALA A 170 3.54 18.22 13.97
CA ALA A 170 3.94 18.88 12.74
C ALA A 170 2.79 19.54 11.96
N ASP A 171 1.56 19.50 12.50
CA ASP A 171 0.34 20.01 11.86
C ASP A 171 0.06 19.40 10.47
N VAL A 172 0.31 18.09 10.34
CA VAL A 172 0.02 17.28 9.15
C VAL A 172 -0.80 16.05 9.52
N LEU A 173 -1.52 15.44 8.58
CA LEU A 173 -2.35 14.27 8.84
C LEU A 173 -1.63 12.98 8.43
N VAL A 174 -1.64 11.97 9.31
CA VAL A 174 -1.30 10.58 8.94
C VAL A 174 -2.58 9.74 8.84
N MET A 175 -2.95 9.44 7.60
CA MET A 175 -4.02 8.54 7.19
C MET A 175 -3.50 7.10 7.14
N GLY A 176 -3.86 6.25 8.09
CA GLY A 176 -3.37 4.87 8.18
C GLY A 176 -2.48 4.62 9.41
N PRO A 177 -1.73 3.50 9.48
CA PRO A 177 -1.47 2.48 8.46
C PRO A 177 -2.72 1.73 8.02
N ASP A 178 -2.59 0.88 6.98
CA ASP A 178 -3.70 0.12 6.41
C ASP A 178 -4.86 1.04 5.97
N CYS A 179 -4.51 2.20 5.40
CA CYS A 179 -5.46 3.11 4.80
C CYS A 179 -5.60 2.79 3.31
N GLY A 180 -6.58 1.95 2.98
CA GLY A 180 -6.83 1.53 1.59
C GLY A 180 -7.50 2.59 0.71
N THR A 181 -8.22 3.55 1.28
CA THR A 181 -9.10 4.48 0.53
C THR A 181 -8.98 5.89 1.07
N ALA A 182 -8.68 6.85 0.20
CA ALA A 182 -8.84 8.27 0.49
C ALA A 182 -9.22 9.05 -0.79
N LEU A 183 -9.87 10.19 -0.60
CA LEU A 183 -10.14 11.19 -1.63
C LEU A 183 -9.83 12.56 -1.02
N VAL A 184 -8.88 13.30 -1.58
CA VAL A 184 -8.44 14.58 -1.01
C VAL A 184 -8.55 15.65 -2.09
N GLY A 185 -9.52 16.57 -1.96
CA GLY A 185 -9.74 17.66 -2.92
C GLY A 185 -10.00 17.12 -4.34
N GLY A 186 -10.85 16.09 -4.44
CA GLY A 186 -11.14 15.40 -5.70
C GLY A 186 -10.07 14.42 -6.20
N VAL A 187 -8.90 14.33 -5.54
CA VAL A 187 -7.85 13.37 -5.92
C VAL A 187 -8.08 12.02 -5.25
N ALA A 188 -8.34 11.00 -6.05
CA ALA A 188 -8.50 9.62 -5.61
C ALA A 188 -7.14 8.98 -5.25
N LEU A 189 -7.02 8.42 -4.05
CA LEU A 189 -5.81 7.80 -3.53
C LEU A 189 -6.10 6.36 -3.05
N GLY A 190 -5.24 5.41 -3.45
CA GLY A 190 -5.46 3.98 -3.21
C GLY A 190 -6.68 3.44 -3.97
N PHE A 191 -7.51 2.66 -3.29
CA PHE A 191 -8.77 2.14 -3.81
C PHE A 191 -9.90 3.13 -3.54
N ALA A 192 -10.10 4.09 -4.45
CA ALA A 192 -11.12 5.12 -4.35
C ALA A 192 -12.04 5.15 -5.58
N ASN A 193 -13.12 5.93 -5.49
CA ASN A 193 -14.15 6.04 -6.51
C ASN A 193 -14.16 7.45 -7.09
N VAL A 194 -14.45 7.57 -8.39
CA VAL A 194 -14.77 8.86 -8.99
C VAL A 194 -16.18 9.22 -8.56
N VAL A 195 -16.31 10.33 -7.83
CA VAL A 195 -17.59 10.85 -7.34
C VAL A 195 -17.69 12.34 -7.64
N THR A 196 -18.92 12.84 -7.65
CA THR A 196 -19.19 14.26 -7.81
C THR A 196 -18.62 15.04 -6.63
N GLU A 197 -17.92 16.13 -6.91
CA GLU A 197 -17.40 17.04 -5.89
C GLU A 197 -18.56 17.78 -5.19
N GLY A 198 -18.46 17.97 -3.87
CA GLY A 198 -19.49 18.68 -3.10
C GLY A 198 -19.01 19.11 -1.72
N ASN A 199 -19.91 19.06 -0.74
CA ASN A 199 -19.73 19.65 0.59
C ASN A 199 -19.79 18.64 1.75
N VAL A 200 -19.88 17.35 1.45
CA VAL A 200 -19.87 16.30 2.48
C VAL A 200 -18.45 15.76 2.65
N GLY A 201 -17.87 15.96 3.83
CA GLY A 201 -16.61 15.35 4.24
C GLY A 201 -16.84 13.97 4.85
N LEU A 202 -15.92 13.04 4.63
CA LEU A 202 -15.93 11.71 5.23
C LEU A 202 -14.65 11.49 6.04
N VAL A 203 -14.79 10.92 7.24
CA VAL A 203 -13.68 10.33 8.00
C VAL A 203 -13.95 8.84 8.15
N ALA A 204 -13.04 7.99 7.67
CA ALA A 204 -13.32 6.57 7.55
C ALA A 204 -12.23 5.66 8.14
N ALA A 205 -12.62 4.85 9.13
CA ALA A 205 -11.84 3.72 9.64
C ALA A 205 -12.26 2.40 8.97
N SER A 206 -12.64 2.47 7.68
CA SER A 206 -13.07 1.32 6.85
C SER A 206 -12.94 1.67 5.38
N GLY A 207 -12.08 0.97 4.62
CA GLY A 207 -11.85 1.26 3.20
C GLY A 207 -13.09 1.06 2.34
N THR A 208 -13.56 -0.19 2.21
CA THR A 208 -14.78 -0.49 1.43
C THR A 208 -16.04 0.15 2.00
N GLY A 209 -16.08 0.38 3.32
CA GLY A 209 -17.16 1.17 3.94
C GLY A 209 -17.18 2.61 3.43
N ALA A 210 -16.01 3.25 3.33
CA ALA A 210 -15.89 4.59 2.75
C ALA A 210 -16.34 4.61 1.28
N GLN A 211 -15.86 3.66 0.47
CA GLN A 211 -16.23 3.54 -0.94
C GLN A 211 -17.75 3.42 -1.10
N GLN A 212 -18.40 2.57 -0.28
CA GLN A 212 -19.84 2.37 -0.36
C GLN A 212 -20.61 3.64 -0.01
N VAL A 213 -20.20 4.38 1.03
CA VAL A 213 -20.86 5.64 1.40
C VAL A 213 -20.68 6.69 0.30
N MET A 214 -19.48 6.82 -0.27
CA MET A 214 -19.22 7.71 -1.40
C MET A 214 -20.13 7.39 -2.60
N CYS A 215 -20.26 6.11 -2.97
CA CYS A 215 -21.15 5.68 -4.05
C CYS A 215 -22.63 5.99 -3.77
N LEU A 216 -23.08 5.82 -2.52
CA LEU A 216 -24.46 6.12 -2.14
C LEU A 216 -24.77 7.62 -2.18
N LEU A 217 -23.82 8.45 -1.74
CA LEU A 217 -23.94 9.92 -1.82
C LEU A 217 -24.00 10.38 -3.27
N ASP A 218 -23.08 9.90 -4.11
CA ASP A 218 -23.06 10.24 -5.54
C ASP A 218 -24.34 9.81 -6.25
N ALA A 219 -24.82 8.58 -5.99
CA ALA A 219 -26.10 8.09 -6.52
C ALA A 219 -27.31 8.92 -6.06
N ALA A 220 -27.22 9.56 -4.89
CA ALA A 220 -28.23 10.48 -4.36
C ALA A 220 -28.05 11.93 -4.85
N GLY A 221 -27.04 12.22 -5.68
CA GLY A 221 -26.72 13.57 -6.15
C GLY A 221 -26.09 14.46 -5.08
N VAL A 222 -25.50 13.87 -4.04
CA VAL A 222 -24.80 14.58 -2.96
C VAL A 222 -23.30 14.43 -3.17
N GLY A 223 -22.60 15.53 -3.39
CA GLY A 223 -21.17 15.51 -3.68
C GLY A 223 -20.29 15.42 -2.42
N VAL A 224 -19.10 14.87 -2.60
CA VAL A 224 -18.09 14.67 -1.55
C VAL A 224 -16.98 15.72 -1.68
N SER A 225 -16.60 16.38 -0.59
CA SER A 225 -15.43 17.28 -0.57
C SER A 225 -14.14 16.47 -0.41
N HIS A 226 -14.09 15.67 0.65
CA HIS A 226 -12.97 14.82 1.02
C HIS A 226 -13.47 13.49 1.61
N CYS A 227 -12.67 12.45 1.46
CA CYS A 227 -12.76 11.20 2.21
C CYS A 227 -11.39 10.87 2.80
N LEU A 228 -11.26 11.07 4.11
CA LEU A 228 -10.01 10.88 4.84
C LEU A 228 -10.03 9.50 5.52
N GLY A 229 -9.33 8.53 4.94
CA GLY A 229 -9.15 7.21 5.53
C GLY A 229 -8.17 7.25 6.70
N VAL A 230 -8.54 6.80 7.89
CA VAL A 230 -7.71 6.95 9.11
C VAL A 230 -7.01 5.66 9.56
N GLY A 231 -7.23 4.57 8.83
CA GLY A 231 -6.77 3.22 9.16
C GLY A 231 -7.77 2.45 10.02
N GLY A 232 -7.91 1.15 9.74
CA GLY A 232 -9.00 0.32 10.29
C GLY A 232 -8.98 0.09 11.81
N ARG A 233 -7.91 0.49 12.49
CA ARG A 233 -7.76 0.36 13.95
C ARG A 233 -7.77 1.68 14.70
N ASP A 234 -7.90 2.81 14.01
CA ASP A 234 -7.81 4.14 14.62
C ASP A 234 -8.79 4.30 15.78
N LEU A 235 -10.04 3.86 15.61
CA LEU A 235 -11.09 3.96 16.64
C LEU A 235 -11.07 2.84 17.70
N LYS A 236 -10.04 2.00 17.73
CA LYS A 236 -9.83 1.05 18.84
C LYS A 236 -9.15 1.77 20.00
N SER A 237 -9.35 1.28 21.22
CA SER A 237 -8.75 1.84 22.45
C SER A 237 -7.23 2.02 22.37
N ALA A 238 -6.52 1.14 21.67
CA ALA A 238 -5.07 1.22 21.55
C ALA A 238 -4.58 2.47 20.79
N VAL A 239 -5.28 2.89 19.74
CA VAL A 239 -4.90 4.06 18.91
C VAL A 239 -5.72 5.31 19.28
N ALA A 240 -6.88 5.10 19.89
CA ALA A 240 -7.69 6.12 20.55
C ALA A 240 -8.14 7.26 19.64
N GLY A 241 -8.46 7.01 18.36
CA GLY A 241 -9.08 7.96 17.43
C GLY A 241 -8.20 9.16 17.08
N ARG A 242 -6.88 9.03 17.17
CA ARG A 242 -5.93 10.14 16.94
C ARG A 242 -6.10 10.79 15.58
N ALA A 243 -6.10 9.99 14.51
CA ALA A 243 -6.23 10.51 13.17
C ALA A 243 -7.67 10.96 12.88
N THR A 244 -8.68 10.30 13.46
CA THR A 244 -10.08 10.75 13.36
C THR A 244 -10.27 12.15 13.92
N ARG A 245 -9.77 12.45 15.14
CA ARG A 245 -9.87 13.80 15.72
C ARG A 245 -9.19 14.85 14.85
N GLN A 246 -8.01 14.55 14.34
CA GLN A 246 -7.28 15.48 13.48
C GLN A 246 -7.97 15.69 12.13
N ALA A 247 -8.52 14.62 11.53
CA ALA A 247 -9.28 14.69 10.30
C ALA A 247 -10.58 15.48 10.48
N LEU A 248 -11.29 15.31 11.60
CA LEU A 248 -12.48 16.09 11.92
C LEU A 248 -12.16 17.59 12.05
N ALA A 249 -11.06 17.94 12.74
CA ALA A 249 -10.61 19.33 12.83
C ALA A 249 -10.27 19.91 11.44
N ALA A 250 -9.52 19.17 10.62
CA ALA A 250 -9.16 19.60 9.27
C ALA A 250 -10.39 19.82 8.37
N LEU A 251 -11.42 18.96 8.49
CA LEU A 251 -12.68 19.12 7.75
C LEU A 251 -13.55 20.25 8.29
N ALA A 252 -13.48 20.55 9.60
CA ALA A 252 -14.20 21.67 10.18
C ALA A 252 -13.61 23.03 9.74
N ASP A 253 -12.29 23.07 9.50
CA ASP A 253 -11.59 24.26 9.00
C ASP A 253 -11.69 24.42 7.48
N ASP A 254 -12.13 23.38 6.75
CA ASP A 254 -12.32 23.44 5.30
C ASP A 254 -13.63 24.16 4.93
N PRO A 255 -13.58 25.34 4.27
CA PRO A 255 -14.78 26.11 3.94
C PRO A 255 -15.70 25.42 2.93
N GLN A 256 -15.22 24.40 2.20
CA GLN A 256 -16.05 23.62 1.28
C GLN A 256 -16.89 22.57 2.01
N THR A 257 -16.45 22.09 3.17
CA THR A 257 -17.13 21.03 3.92
C THR A 257 -18.15 21.61 4.89
N SER A 258 -19.43 21.26 4.72
CA SER A 258 -20.53 21.71 5.61
C SER A 258 -21.10 20.61 6.49
N SER A 259 -20.86 19.35 6.14
CA SER A 259 -21.35 18.18 6.87
C SER A 259 -20.28 17.10 6.87
N VAL A 260 -20.11 16.39 7.98
CA VAL A 260 -19.14 15.30 8.08
C VAL A 260 -19.83 13.99 8.45
N ILE A 261 -19.44 12.91 7.77
CA ILE A 261 -19.87 11.54 8.07
C ILE A 261 -18.67 10.74 8.57
N VAL A 262 -18.81 10.12 9.74
CA VAL A 262 -17.80 9.19 10.28
C VAL A 262 -18.24 7.75 9.99
N VAL A 263 -17.37 6.98 9.32
CA VAL A 263 -17.66 5.59 8.90
C VAL A 263 -16.66 4.64 9.56
N SER A 264 -17.15 3.67 10.33
CA SER A 264 -16.29 2.71 11.00
C SER A 264 -16.99 1.40 11.37
N LYS A 265 -16.19 0.39 11.73
CA LYS A 265 -16.68 -0.75 12.54
C LYS A 265 -17.04 -0.23 13.94
N PRO A 266 -17.81 -0.98 14.75
CA PRO A 266 -18.11 -0.57 16.12
C PRO A 266 -16.84 -0.15 16.89
N PRO A 267 -16.73 1.14 17.26
CA PRO A 267 -15.55 1.68 17.93
C PRO A 267 -15.49 1.22 19.39
N ASP A 268 -14.36 1.48 20.05
CA ASP A 268 -14.31 1.38 21.51
C ASP A 268 -15.28 2.41 22.14
N PRO A 269 -16.09 2.05 23.14
CA PRO A 269 -17.10 2.96 23.71
C PRO A 269 -16.53 4.28 24.24
N ALA A 270 -15.35 4.26 24.86
CA ALA A 270 -14.75 5.48 25.39
C ALA A 270 -14.24 6.39 24.26
N VAL A 271 -13.70 5.79 23.19
CA VAL A 271 -13.29 6.53 21.99
C VAL A 271 -14.50 7.11 21.27
N LEU A 272 -15.61 6.38 21.19
CA LEU A 272 -16.85 6.88 20.60
C LEU A 272 -17.37 8.11 21.33
N THR A 273 -17.48 8.06 22.66
CA THR A 273 -17.93 9.19 23.48
C THR A 273 -17.05 10.42 23.28
N ASP A 274 -15.73 10.22 23.16
CA ASP A 274 -14.80 11.31 22.86
C ASP A 274 -15.03 11.90 21.47
N ILE A 275 -15.17 11.08 20.42
CA ILE A 275 -15.43 11.55 19.06
C ILE A 275 -16.79 12.25 18.94
N GLU A 276 -17.83 11.74 19.61
CA GLU A 276 -19.16 12.37 19.63
C GLU A 276 -19.15 13.77 20.26
N SER A 277 -18.14 14.11 21.07
CA SER A 277 -17.99 15.46 21.61
C SER A 277 -17.57 16.51 20.58
N PHE A 278 -17.18 16.09 19.37
CA PHE A 278 -16.85 16.95 18.22
C PHE A 278 -18.05 17.20 17.30
N ALA A 279 -19.20 16.55 17.53
CA ALA A 279 -20.44 16.73 16.77
C ALA A 279 -21.25 17.94 17.27
#